data_AF-A0AAW2WRW7-F1
#
_entry.id   AF-A0AAW2WRW7-F1
#
_cell.length_a   1.000
_cell.length_b   1.000
_cell.length_c   1.000
_cell.angle_alpha   90.00
_cell.angle_beta   90.00
_cell.angle_gamma   90.00
#
_symmetry.space_group_name_H-M   'P 1'
#
loop_
_entity.id
_entity.type
_entity.pdbx_description
1 polymer ?
#
loop_
_entity_poly.entity_id
_entity_poly.type
_entity_poly.pdbx_seq_one_letter_code
_entity_poly.pdbx_strand_id
1 'polypeptide(L)'
;MSNGRRCSNPDDRANFSNTQEILESEPPKWLPDSAASSCMLCSVRFHPIMCTRHHCRFCGGIFCGDCTKGRSLLPKNFRTGDPQRVCDVCCVRLESVQPYLMDQVSRAAQLPTHDLTDLSTLRSWVNFPWDSQWDEIYKPQTQFEAMLRYEVDS
;
A
#
# COMPACT_ATOMS: atom_id res chain seq x y z
N MET A 1 18.40 10.69 -38.41
CA MET A 1 17.64 11.21 -37.27
C MET A 1 16.16 11.17 -37.62
N SER A 2 15.52 10.02 -37.49
CA SER A 2 14.10 9.81 -37.78
C SER A 2 13.32 9.89 -36.47
N ASN A 3 12.75 11.07 -36.19
CA ASN A 3 11.77 11.24 -35.12
C ASN A 3 10.48 10.51 -35.53
N GLY A 4 10.34 9.26 -35.08
CA GLY A 4 9.11 8.50 -35.17
C GLY A 4 8.02 9.17 -34.35
N ARG A 5 7.17 9.96 -35.00
CA ARG A 5 5.89 10.38 -34.43
C ARG A 5 5.07 9.12 -34.17
N ARG A 6 4.99 8.71 -32.91
CA ARG A 6 4.04 7.72 -32.43
C ARG A 6 2.64 8.24 -32.77
N CYS A 7 1.97 7.61 -33.72
CA CYS A 7 0.53 7.75 -33.90
C CYS A 7 -0.12 7.32 -32.58
N SER A 8 -0.53 8.27 -31.75
CA SER A 8 -1.35 7.98 -30.58
C SER A 8 -2.72 7.52 -31.08
N ASN A 9 -3.03 6.24 -30.92
CA ASN A 9 -4.33 5.71 -31.29
C ASN A 9 -5.41 6.44 -30.46
N PRO A 10 -6.55 6.81 -31.06
CA PRO A 10 -7.65 7.42 -30.32
C PRO A 10 -8.15 6.53 -29.16
N ASP A 11 -7.99 5.20 -29.28
CA ASP A 11 -8.30 4.23 -28.24
C ASP A 11 -7.39 4.36 -27.00
N ASP A 12 -6.10 4.70 -27.18
CA ASP A 12 -5.17 4.91 -26.06
C ASP A 12 -5.54 6.16 -25.25
N ARG A 13 -5.99 7.22 -25.94
CA ARG A 13 -6.43 8.46 -25.28
C ARG A 13 -7.72 8.25 -24.49
N ALA A 14 -8.67 7.48 -25.03
CA ALA A 14 -9.92 7.16 -24.35
C ALA A 14 -9.68 6.28 -23.11
N ASN A 15 -8.79 5.28 -23.22
CA ASN A 15 -8.43 4.42 -22.10
C ASN A 15 -7.72 5.19 -20.97
N PHE A 16 -6.83 6.12 -21.30
CA PHE A 16 -6.20 6.98 -20.30
C PHE A 16 -7.23 7.83 -19.56
N SER A 17 -8.17 8.44 -20.28
CA SER A 17 -9.24 9.26 -19.69
C SER A 17 -10.13 8.46 -18.73
N ASN A 18 -10.53 7.24 -19.11
CA ASN A 18 -11.37 6.39 -18.27
C ASN A 18 -10.62 5.91 -17.00
N THR A 19 -9.33 5.58 -17.15
CA THR A 19 -8.46 5.21 -16.02
C THR A 19 -8.36 6.36 -15.03
N GLN A 20 -8.11 7.58 -15.51
CA GLN A 20 -8.01 8.76 -14.66
C GLN A 20 -9.34 9.06 -13.95
N GLU A 21 -10.47 8.98 -14.65
CA GLU A 21 -11.81 9.16 -14.06
C GLU A 21 -12.05 8.18 -12.90
N ILE A 22 -11.66 6.92 -13.07
CA ILE A 22 -11.80 5.91 -12.01
C ILE A 22 -10.91 6.26 -10.81
N LEU A 23 -9.64 6.63 -11.05
CA LEU A 23 -8.68 6.95 -9.99
C LEU A 23 -9.02 8.22 -9.21
N GLU A 24 -9.72 9.16 -9.83
CA GLU A 24 -10.17 10.41 -9.20
C GLU A 24 -11.60 10.33 -8.65
N SER A 25 -12.26 9.16 -8.77
CA SER A 25 -13.64 9.01 -8.30
C SER A 25 -13.78 9.17 -6.79
N GLU A 26 -14.91 9.73 -6.38
CA GLU A 26 -15.27 9.98 -4.99
C GLU A 26 -16.23 8.90 -4.47
N PRO A 27 -16.25 8.66 -3.14
CA PRO A 27 -17.19 7.74 -2.52
C PRO A 27 -18.65 8.09 -2.85
N PRO A 28 -19.45 7.13 -3.33
CA PRO A 28 -20.85 7.37 -3.62
C PRO A 28 -21.62 7.52 -2.31
N LYS A 29 -22.73 8.28 -2.35
CA LYS A 29 -23.72 8.23 -1.28
C LYS A 29 -24.38 6.86 -1.29
N TRP A 30 -24.30 6.15 -0.17
CA TRP A 30 -24.97 4.85 -0.04
C TRP A 30 -26.48 5.04 -0.04
N LEU A 31 -27.14 4.19 -0.82
CA LEU A 31 -28.59 4.13 -0.83
C LEU A 31 -29.09 3.45 0.45
N PRO A 32 -30.18 3.95 1.05
CA PRO A 32 -30.80 3.25 2.18
C PRO A 32 -31.35 1.89 1.72
N ASP A 33 -31.40 0.91 2.62
CA ASP A 33 -31.89 -0.44 2.31
C ASP A 33 -33.31 -0.45 1.70
N SER A 34 -34.13 0.55 2.04
CA SER A 34 -35.48 0.74 1.49
C SER A 34 -35.50 1.18 0.03
N ALA A 35 -34.37 1.66 -0.52
CA ALA A 35 -34.28 2.12 -1.91
C ALA A 35 -34.35 0.96 -2.93
N ALA A 36 -34.15 -0.29 -2.50
CA ALA A 36 -34.21 -1.45 -3.38
C ALA A 36 -34.92 -2.65 -2.72
N SER A 37 -35.96 -3.13 -3.38
CA SER A 37 -36.64 -4.39 -3.05
C SER A 37 -35.97 -5.63 -3.68
N SER A 38 -35.09 -5.42 -4.65
CA SER A 38 -34.42 -6.48 -5.42
C SER A 38 -32.99 -6.06 -5.79
N CYS A 39 -32.14 -7.06 -6.06
CA CYS A 39 -30.78 -6.85 -6.53
C CYS A 39 -30.75 -5.97 -7.79
N MET A 40 -29.92 -4.93 -7.78
CA MET A 40 -29.78 -4.01 -8.91
C MET A 40 -29.07 -4.62 -10.14
N LEU A 41 -28.54 -5.85 -10.04
CA LEU A 41 -27.92 -6.57 -11.15
C LEU A 41 -28.81 -7.71 -11.68
N CYS A 42 -29.12 -8.69 -10.83
CA CYS A 42 -29.87 -9.88 -11.26
C CYS A 42 -31.37 -9.83 -10.96
N SER A 43 -31.88 -8.73 -10.37
CA SER A 43 -33.30 -8.54 -10.03
C SER A 43 -33.92 -9.55 -9.04
N VAL A 44 -33.12 -10.41 -8.40
CA VAL A 44 -33.61 -11.29 -7.32
C VAL A 44 -34.16 -10.47 -6.16
N ARG A 45 -35.32 -10.84 -5.62
CA ARG A 45 -35.91 -10.15 -4.46
C ARG A 45 -35.08 -10.42 -3.21
N PHE A 46 -34.87 -9.36 -2.43
CA PHE A 46 -34.21 -9.51 -1.14
C PHE A 46 -35.10 -10.22 -0.14
N HIS A 47 -34.47 -11.05 0.68
CA HIS A 47 -35.13 -11.77 1.75
C HIS A 47 -34.27 -11.67 3.03
N PRO A 48 -34.85 -11.35 4.21
CA PRO A 48 -34.07 -11.05 5.42
C PRO A 48 -33.09 -12.15 5.86
N ILE A 49 -33.36 -13.40 5.50
CA ILE A 49 -32.55 -14.56 5.93
C ILE A 49 -31.80 -15.18 4.74
N MET A 50 -32.49 -15.39 3.62
CA MET A 50 -31.96 -16.17 2.50
C MET A 50 -31.23 -15.34 1.43
N CYS A 51 -31.53 -14.03 1.34
CA CYS A 51 -30.96 -13.16 0.31
C CYS A 51 -30.83 -11.73 0.87
N THR A 52 -29.81 -11.52 1.69
CA THR A 52 -29.56 -10.24 2.36
C THR A 52 -29.04 -9.19 1.37
N ARG A 53 -29.16 -7.91 1.77
CA ARG A 53 -28.69 -6.76 0.98
C ARG A 53 -27.20 -6.54 1.20
N HIS A 54 -26.50 -6.19 0.13
CA HIS A 54 -25.09 -5.79 0.19
C HIS A 54 -24.82 -4.58 -0.70
N HIS A 55 -24.11 -3.60 -0.16
CA HIS A 55 -23.69 -2.43 -0.94
C HIS A 55 -22.40 -2.69 -1.72
N CYS A 56 -22.34 -2.22 -2.95
CA CYS A 56 -21.07 -2.03 -3.64
C CYS A 56 -20.39 -0.79 -3.07
N ARG A 57 -19.15 -0.92 -2.59
CA ARG A 57 -18.43 0.22 -2.00
C ARG A 57 -17.99 1.25 -3.03
N PHE A 58 -17.91 0.88 -4.32
CA PHE A 58 -17.53 1.77 -5.41
C PHE A 58 -18.70 2.56 -6.01
N CYS A 59 -19.83 1.90 -6.34
CA CYS A 59 -20.99 2.57 -6.95
C CYS A 59 -22.14 2.88 -5.99
N GLY A 60 -22.14 2.33 -4.77
CA GLY A 60 -23.14 2.60 -3.73
C GLY A 60 -24.48 1.86 -3.91
N GLY A 61 -24.65 1.12 -5.00
CA GLY A 61 -25.85 0.33 -5.28
C GLY A 61 -26.02 -0.90 -4.36
N ILE A 62 -27.22 -1.48 -4.37
CA ILE A 62 -27.64 -2.59 -3.49
C ILE A 62 -27.80 -3.89 -4.30
N PHE A 63 -27.11 -4.93 -3.87
CA PHE A 63 -26.98 -6.19 -4.59
C PHE A 63 -27.13 -7.40 -3.65
N CYS A 64 -27.38 -8.58 -4.22
CA CYS A 64 -27.31 -9.84 -3.46
C CYS A 64 -25.86 -10.32 -3.29
N GLY A 65 -25.68 -11.33 -2.44
CA GLY A 65 -24.35 -11.90 -2.16
C GLY A 65 -23.69 -12.47 -3.41
N ASP A 66 -24.50 -13.04 -4.31
CA ASP A 66 -23.99 -13.64 -5.55
C ASP A 66 -23.45 -12.61 -6.55
N CYS A 67 -24.03 -11.40 -6.59
CA CYS A 67 -23.61 -10.32 -7.48
C CYS A 67 -22.50 -9.45 -6.88
N THR A 68 -21.98 -9.80 -5.70
CA THR A 68 -20.93 -9.05 -4.98
C THR A 68 -19.87 -9.97 -4.39
N LYS A 69 -19.48 -11.02 -5.10
CA LYS A 69 -18.46 -11.98 -4.64
C LYS A 69 -17.05 -11.38 -4.63
N GLY A 70 -16.78 -10.47 -5.56
CA GLY A 70 -15.47 -9.84 -5.74
C GLY A 70 -15.14 -8.80 -4.68
N ARG A 71 -13.82 -8.58 -4.51
CA ARG A 71 -13.27 -7.47 -3.75
C ARG A 71 -12.18 -6.78 -4.57
N SER A 72 -12.11 -5.46 -4.49
CA SER A 72 -11.14 -4.65 -5.25
C SER A 72 -10.58 -3.54 -4.36
N LEU A 73 -9.32 -3.17 -4.60
CA LEU A 73 -8.81 -1.91 -4.07
C LEU A 73 -9.60 -0.76 -4.68
N LEU A 74 -9.87 0.26 -3.86
CA LEU A 74 -10.59 1.45 -4.27
C LEU A 74 -9.63 2.64 -4.40
N PRO A 75 -10.01 3.67 -5.17
CA PRO A 75 -9.23 4.90 -5.27
C PRO A 75 -8.97 5.56 -3.92
N LYS A 76 -7.88 6.33 -3.85
CA LYS A 76 -7.39 6.96 -2.61
C LYS A 76 -8.45 7.80 -1.89
N ASN A 77 -9.35 8.44 -2.64
CA ASN A 77 -10.41 9.28 -2.10
C ASN A 77 -11.42 8.50 -1.23
N PHE A 78 -11.48 7.16 -1.38
CA PHE A 78 -12.28 6.26 -0.55
C PHE A 78 -11.67 5.97 0.83
N ARG A 79 -10.41 6.39 1.08
CA ARG A 79 -9.73 6.30 2.39
C ARG A 79 -9.73 4.88 2.98
N THR A 80 -9.56 3.88 2.12
CA THR A 80 -9.42 2.46 2.50
C THR A 80 -8.14 1.91 1.89
N GLY A 81 -7.41 1.10 2.65
CA GLY A 81 -6.19 0.42 2.20
C GLY A 81 -6.42 -1.07 1.88
N ASP A 82 -7.56 -1.63 2.27
CA ASP A 82 -7.90 -3.04 2.08
C ASP A 82 -8.92 -3.25 0.95
N PRO A 83 -8.91 -4.41 0.27
CA PRO A 83 -9.88 -4.71 -0.79
C PRO A 83 -11.34 -4.70 -0.29
N GLN A 84 -12.15 -3.84 -0.89
CA GLN A 84 -13.55 -3.63 -0.54
C GLN A 84 -14.49 -4.46 -1.41
N ARG A 85 -15.64 -4.84 -0.85
CA ARG A 85 -16.71 -5.53 -1.58
C ARG A 85 -17.24 -4.65 -2.71
N VAL A 86 -17.28 -5.19 -3.93
CA VAL A 86 -17.82 -4.52 -5.11
C VAL A 86 -18.83 -5.43 -5.83
N CYS A 87 -19.73 -4.85 -6.64
CA CYS A 87 -20.55 -5.66 -7.53
C CYS A 87 -19.74 -6.14 -8.73
N ASP A 88 -20.22 -7.18 -9.40
CA ASP A 88 -19.49 -7.80 -10.52
C ASP A 88 -19.13 -6.78 -11.63
N VAL A 89 -20.04 -5.85 -11.92
CA VAL A 89 -19.80 -4.75 -12.89
C VAL A 89 -18.63 -3.86 -12.45
N CYS A 90 -18.59 -3.49 -11.16
CA CYS A 90 -17.51 -2.65 -10.64
C CYS A 90 -16.20 -3.43 -10.49
N CYS A 91 -16.26 -4.75 -10.26
CA CYS A 91 -15.09 -5.61 -10.25
C CYS A 91 -14.36 -5.55 -11.60
N VAL A 92 -15.09 -5.70 -12.70
CA VAL A 92 -14.53 -5.58 -14.06
C VAL A 92 -14.08 -4.16 -14.34
N ARG A 93 -14.88 -3.14 -13.99
CA ARG A 93 -14.52 -1.74 -14.22
C ARG A 93 -13.22 -1.34 -13.51
N LEU A 94 -12.96 -1.88 -12.32
CA LEU A 94 -11.78 -1.58 -11.52
C LEU A 94 -10.55 -2.41 -11.90
N GLU A 95 -10.70 -3.45 -12.74
CA GLU A 95 -9.63 -4.39 -13.08
C GLU A 95 -8.42 -3.71 -13.71
N SER A 96 -8.65 -2.79 -14.66
CA SER A 96 -7.57 -2.06 -15.35
C SER A 96 -6.74 -1.16 -14.42
N VAL A 97 -7.33 -0.68 -13.33
CA VAL A 97 -6.64 0.20 -12.37
C VAL A 97 -6.05 -0.55 -11.17
N GLN A 98 -6.38 -1.82 -10.96
CA GLN A 98 -5.87 -2.59 -9.82
C GLN A 98 -4.34 -2.60 -9.72
N PRO A 99 -3.56 -2.78 -10.81
CA PRO A 99 -2.10 -2.78 -10.72
C PRO A 99 -1.55 -1.46 -10.17
N TYR A 100 -2.15 -0.35 -10.56
CA TYR A 100 -1.77 0.98 -10.07
C TYR A 100 -2.13 1.18 -8.60
N LEU A 101 -3.33 0.74 -8.19
CA LEU A 101 -3.75 0.84 -6.79
C LEU A 101 -2.92 -0.07 -5.87
N MET A 102 -2.49 -1.24 -6.34
CA MET A 102 -1.62 -2.14 -5.60
C MET A 102 -0.25 -1.52 -5.30
N ASP A 103 0.32 -0.79 -6.27
CA ASP A 103 1.59 -0.06 -6.09
C ASP A 103 1.48 0.97 -4.97
N GLN A 104 0.36 1.72 -4.89
CA GLN A 104 0.17 2.71 -3.83
C GLN A 104 0.02 2.13 -2.42
N VAL A 105 -0.55 0.93 -2.30
CA VAL A 105 -0.80 0.27 -1.01
C VAL A 105 0.42 -0.52 -0.52
N SER A 106 1.30 -0.97 -1.43
CA SER A 106 2.49 -1.73 -1.09
C SER A 106 3.50 -0.87 -0.33
N ARG A 107 3.81 -1.23 0.92
CA ARG A 107 4.90 -0.60 1.70
C ARG A 107 6.27 -0.70 1.02
N ALA A 108 6.49 -1.70 0.16
CA ALA A 108 7.72 -1.85 -0.59
C ALA A 108 7.87 -0.81 -1.72
N ALA A 109 6.76 -0.22 -2.17
CA ALA A 109 6.73 0.84 -3.18
C ALA A 109 6.74 2.24 -2.55
N GLN A 110 6.57 2.35 -1.23
CA GLN A 110 6.72 3.63 -0.53
C GLN A 110 8.19 4.02 -0.52
N LEU A 111 8.48 5.25 -0.97
CA LEU A 111 9.80 5.87 -0.76
C LEU A 111 10.13 5.80 0.74
N PRO A 112 11.37 5.45 1.12
CA PRO A 112 11.78 5.40 2.53
C PRO A 112 11.36 6.70 3.22
N THR A 113 10.46 6.60 4.21
CA THR A 113 10.09 7.76 5.02
C THR A 113 11.31 8.12 5.84
N HIS A 114 11.87 9.28 5.55
CA HIS A 114 13.06 9.86 6.16
C HIS A 114 14.39 9.24 5.71
N ASP A 115 15.25 10.15 5.28
CA ASP A 115 16.61 9.93 4.85
C ASP A 115 17.38 9.15 5.93
N LEU A 116 17.90 7.96 5.61
CA LEU A 116 18.82 7.24 6.51
C LEU A 116 20.12 8.02 6.77
N THR A 117 20.30 9.18 6.12
CA THR A 117 21.42 10.09 6.36
C THR A 117 21.18 11.09 7.50
N ASP A 118 19.99 11.15 8.11
CA ASP A 118 19.84 11.94 9.33
C ASP A 118 20.57 11.24 10.49
N LEU A 119 21.74 11.79 10.85
CA LEU A 119 22.57 11.38 11.99
C LEU A 119 21.77 11.27 13.31
N SER A 120 20.61 11.92 13.41
CA SER A 120 19.71 11.81 14.57
C SER A 120 19.20 10.38 14.77
N THR A 121 18.88 9.67 13.69
CA THR A 121 18.32 8.31 13.78
C THR A 121 19.42 7.29 14.05
N LEU A 122 20.60 7.43 13.43
CA LEU A 122 21.76 6.58 13.74
C LEU A 122 22.20 6.73 15.21
N ARG A 123 22.18 7.95 15.78
CA ARG A 123 22.48 8.19 17.20
C ARG A 123 21.54 7.46 18.16
N SER A 124 20.30 7.21 17.76
CA SER A 124 19.35 6.47 18.60
C SER A 124 19.66 4.97 18.70
N TRP A 125 20.31 4.38 17.70
CA TRP A 125 20.71 2.96 17.70
C TRP A 125 22.07 2.71 18.37
N VAL A 126 22.91 3.75 18.54
CA VAL A 126 24.17 3.67 19.31
C VAL A 126 24.01 4.03 20.79
N ASN A 127 22.79 4.07 21.33
CA ASN A 127 22.60 3.98 22.78
C ASN A 127 22.81 2.53 23.24
N PHE A 128 24.05 2.05 23.10
CA PHE A 128 24.53 0.91 23.86
C PHE A 128 24.58 1.35 25.33
N PRO A 129 23.88 0.67 26.25
CA PRO A 129 23.96 0.95 27.66
C PRO A 129 25.26 0.35 28.20
N TRP A 130 26.39 0.90 27.79
CA TRP A 130 27.66 0.61 28.40
C TRP A 130 28.31 1.90 28.86
N ASP A 131 27.72 2.48 29.89
CA ASP A 131 28.41 3.48 30.69
C ASP A 131 28.17 3.12 32.16
N SER A 132 29.26 2.94 32.91
CA SER A 132 29.37 2.70 34.37
C SER A 132 29.76 1.31 34.94
N GLN A 133 30.54 0.45 34.27
CA GLN A 133 31.23 -0.66 35.01
C GLN A 133 32.66 -1.09 34.58
N TRP A 134 33.19 -0.74 33.40
CA TRP A 134 34.46 -1.36 32.96
C TRP A 134 35.77 -0.64 33.33
N ASP A 135 35.75 0.38 34.21
CA ASP A 135 37.00 0.98 34.69
C ASP A 135 37.71 0.17 35.80
N GLU A 136 37.20 -1.02 36.14
CA GLU A 136 37.80 -1.90 37.16
C GLU A 136 38.37 -3.23 36.60
N ILE A 137 38.52 -3.38 35.28
CA ILE A 137 39.12 -4.60 34.68
C ILE A 137 40.52 -4.41 34.11
N TYR A 138 40.97 -3.18 33.81
CA TYR A 138 42.32 -2.97 33.27
C TYR A 138 43.26 -2.29 34.27
N LYS A 139 43.62 -3.02 35.33
CA LYS A 139 44.91 -2.80 36.00
C LYS A 139 46.01 -3.41 35.12
N PRO A 140 46.96 -2.63 34.58
CA PRO A 140 48.03 -3.15 33.74
C PRO A 140 49.20 -3.62 34.62
N GLN A 141 49.80 -4.77 34.28
CA GLN A 141 51.24 -5.05 34.42
C GLN A 141 51.50 -6.48 33.89
N THR A 142 51.73 -6.66 32.59
CA THR A 142 53.07 -6.71 31.96
C THR A 142 54.08 -7.56 32.74
N GLN A 143 54.08 -8.87 32.44
CA GLN A 143 55.17 -9.79 32.82
C GLN A 143 55.75 -10.58 31.64
N PHE A 144 55.44 -10.22 30.39
CA PHE A 144 55.93 -10.98 29.24
C PHE A 144 56.15 -10.08 28.02
N GLU A 145 57.15 -9.20 28.07
CA GLU A 145 57.93 -8.73 26.90
C GLU A 145 59.26 -8.10 27.38
N ALA A 146 59.96 -8.80 28.27
CA ALA A 146 61.41 -8.77 28.20
C ALA A 146 61.79 -9.57 26.94
N MET A 147 62.22 -8.91 25.87
CA MET A 147 63.31 -9.38 24.97
C MET A 147 63.47 -8.69 23.60
N LEU A 148 62.74 -7.64 23.18
CA LEU A 148 62.90 -7.18 21.78
C LEU A 148 62.76 -5.67 21.53
N ARG A 149 63.63 -4.81 22.11
CA ARG A 149 63.84 -3.43 21.59
C ARG A 149 65.09 -2.67 22.11
N TYR A 150 66.13 -3.39 22.48
CA TYR A 150 67.53 -2.95 22.63
C TYR A 150 68.29 -4.18 22.10
N GLU A 151 68.91 -4.27 20.93
CA GLU A 151 69.74 -3.36 20.13
C GLU A 151 69.39 -3.54 18.64
N VAL A 152 68.76 -2.55 18.00
CA VAL A 152 68.92 -2.30 16.56
C VAL A 152 68.90 -0.78 16.38
N ASP A 153 70.06 -0.27 15.99
CA ASP A 153 70.37 1.09 15.53
C ASP A 153 70.65 2.21 16.56
N SER A 154 71.96 2.31 16.86
CA SER A 154 72.78 3.52 17.14
C SER A 154 73.02 3.97 18.58
#